data_AF-A0A9X8G697-F1
#
_entry.id   AF-A0A9X8G697-F1
#
_cell.length_a   1.000
_cell.length_b   1.000
_cell.length_c   1.000
_cell.angle_alpha   90.00
_cell.angle_beta   90.00
_cell.angle_gamma   90.00
#
_symmetry.space_group_name_H-M   'P 1'
#
loop_
_entity.id
_entity.type
_entity.pdbx_description
1 polymer ?
#
loop_
_entity_poly.entity_id
_entity_poly.type
_entity_poly.pdbx_seq_one_letter_code
_entity_poly.pdbx_strand_id
1 'polypeptide(L)' 'MALPRKLKHLNLFNDGNNWQGIVESLTLPKFTRKFEKYRGGGMSGAVDVDMGLDDGALDTEFSIGGMESLIFKQLGKR' A
#
# COMPACT_ATOMS: atom_id res chain seq x y z
N MET A 1 28.88 5.90 -6.65
CA MET A 1 27.63 6.67 -6.87
C MET A 1 26.73 5.86 -7.79
N ALA A 2 25.53 5.50 -7.35
CA ALA A 2 24.60 4.69 -8.13
C ALA A 2 23.85 5.56 -9.16
N LEU A 3 23.60 5.02 -10.35
CA LEU A 3 22.78 5.68 -11.36
C LEU A 3 21.35 5.90 -10.82
N PRO A 4 20.71 7.06 -11.08
CA PRO A 4 19.35 7.32 -10.62
C PRO A 4 18.37 6.30 -11.18
N ARG A 5 17.73 5.51 -10.31
CA ARG A 5 16.70 4.54 -10.70
C ARG A 5 15.35 5.26 -10.76
N LYS A 6 14.71 5.24 -11.92
CA LYS A 6 13.35 5.76 -12.12
C LYS A 6 12.46 4.64 -12.63
N LEU A 7 11.29 4.49 -11.99
CA LEU A 7 10.20 3.66 -12.51
C LEU A 7 9.66 4.31 -13.79
N LYS A 8 9.57 3.55 -14.88
CA LYS A 8 9.09 4.05 -16.18
C LYS A 8 7.76 3.46 -16.61
N HIS A 9 7.51 2.20 -16.25
CA HIS A 9 6.31 1.48 -16.63
C HIS A 9 5.77 0.74 -15.42
N LEU A 10 4.45 0.65 -15.36
CA LEU A 10 3.71 -0.12 -14.37
C LEU A 10 2.76 -1.06 -15.12
N ASN A 11 2.49 -2.19 -14.50
CA ASN A 11 1.49 -3.13 -14.99
C ASN A 11 0.81 -3.81 -13.79
N LEU A 12 -0.47 -4.11 -13.93
CA LEU A 12 -1.26 -4.82 -12.92
C LEU A 12 -1.89 -6.05 -13.56
N PHE A 13 -1.82 -7.17 -12.84
CA PHE A 13 -2.46 -8.41 -13.22
C PHE A 13 -3.59 -8.71 -12.26
N ASN A 14 -4.77 -9.00 -12.80
CA ASN A 14 -5.92 -9.39 -12.00
C ASN A 14 -6.59 -10.66 -12.55
N ASP A 15 -6.59 -11.73 -11.76
CA ASP A 15 -7.11 -13.05 -12.14
C ASP A 15 -6.58 -13.54 -13.51
N GLY A 16 -5.27 -13.34 -13.74
CA GLY A 16 -4.61 -13.69 -15.00
C GLY A 16 -4.80 -12.68 -16.15
N ASN A 17 -5.66 -11.67 -15.99
CA ASN A 17 -5.84 -10.62 -17.00
C ASN A 17 -4.75 -9.55 -16.89
N ASN A 18 -4.18 -9.18 -18.04
CA ASN A 18 -3.18 -8.14 -18.16
C ASN A 18 -3.86 -6.78 -18.35
N TRP A 19 -3.63 -5.82 -17.45
CA TRP A 19 -4.23 -4.48 -17.52
C TRP A 19 -3.26 -3.39 -18.00
N GLN A 20 -2.27 -3.81 -18.78
CA GLN A 20 -1.33 -2.91 -19.42
C GLN A 20 -2.06 -1.90 -20.33
N GLY A 21 -1.89 -0.61 -20.04
CA GLY A 21 -2.53 0.47 -20.79
C GLY A 21 -3.94 0.86 -20.31
N ILE A 22 -4.48 0.15 -19.31
CA ILE A 22 -5.76 0.47 -18.67
C ILE A 22 -5.53 1.04 -17.26
N VAL A 23 -4.52 0.54 -16.53
CA VAL A 23 -4.14 1.08 -15.21
C VAL A 23 -3.37 2.39 -15.38
N GLU A 24 -3.86 3.46 -14.76
CA GLU A 24 -3.27 4.80 -14.83
C GLU A 24 -2.30 5.04 -13.66
N SER A 25 -2.65 4.60 -12.46
CA SER A 25 -1.85 4.80 -11.25
C SER A 25 -2.01 3.65 -10.26
N LEU A 26 -0.95 3.41 -9.47
CA LEU A 26 -0.90 2.44 -8.39
C LEU A 26 -0.22 3.11 -7.19
N THR A 27 -0.90 3.16 -6.05
CA THR A 27 -0.31 3.52 -4.76
C THR A 27 0.03 2.24 -4.02
N LEU A 28 1.33 1.99 -3.85
CA LEU A 28 1.80 0.86 -3.06
C LEU A 28 1.43 1.06 -1.59
N PRO A 29 1.16 -0.03 -0.86
CA PRO A 29 0.83 0.06 0.55
C PRO A 29 1.98 0.69 1.31
N LYS A 30 1.63 1.70 2.12
CA LYS A 30 2.60 2.36 2.97
C LYS A 30 2.76 1.52 4.22
N PHE A 31 3.87 0.79 4.29
CA PHE A 31 4.21 0.02 5.49
C PHE A 31 4.59 0.95 6.64
N THR A 32 3.59 1.43 7.37
CA THR A 32 3.75 2.10 8.66
C THR A 32 3.57 1.10 9.79
N ARG A 33 4.33 1.31 10.86
CA ARG A 33 4.14 0.59 12.12
C ARG A 33 3.41 1.49 13.09
N LYS A 34 2.54 0.90 13.90
CA LYS A 34 1.83 1.59 14.96
C LYS A 34 2.74 1.65 16.18
N PHE A 35 3.09 2.85 16.59
CA PHE A 35 3.94 3.06 17.77
C PHE A 35 3.15 3.72 18.89
N GLU A 36 3.22 3.14 20.08
CA GLU A 36 2.71 3.76 21.29
C GLU A 36 3.85 4.44 22.04
N LYS A 37 3.65 5.71 22.41
CA LYS A 37 4.64 6.48 23.17
C LYS A 37 4.55 6.12 24.63
N TYR A 38 5.40 5.19 25.05
CA TYR A 38 5.47 4.76 26.43
C TYR A 38 6.50 5.58 27.22
N ARG A 39 6.12 6.03 28.42
CA ARG A 39 7.03 6.69 29.37
C ARG A 39 6.87 6.10 30.76
N GLY A 40 7.86 5.33 31.18
CA GLY A 40 7.95 4.78 32.54
C GLY A 40 8.46 5.81 33.56
N GLY A 41 8.26 5.51 34.85
CA GLY A 41 8.82 6.30 35.94
C GLY A 41 10.36 6.30 35.89
N GLY A 42 10.97 7.48 35.93
CA GLY A 42 12.42 7.66 35.80
C GLY A 42 12.95 7.82 34.36
N MET A 43 12.08 7.77 33.35
CA MET A 43 12.48 7.99 31.95
C MET A 43 12.45 9.49 31.59
N SER A 44 13.60 10.02 31.17
CA SER A 44 13.75 11.43 30.78
C SER A 44 13.01 11.77 29.46
N GLY A 45 12.68 10.76 28.63
CA GLY A 45 11.86 10.87 27.42
C GLY A 45 10.96 9.65 27.19
N ALA A 46 10.01 9.76 26.26
CA ALA A 46 9.16 8.65 25.83
C ALA A 46 9.90 7.76 24.82
N VAL A 47 9.61 6.46 24.84
CA VAL A 47 10.11 5.46 23.90
C VAL A 47 8.95 4.93 23.07
N ASP A 48 9.19 4.74 21.78
CA ASP A 48 8.21 4.19 20.85
C ASP A 48 8.18 2.65 20.99
N VAL A 49 7.05 2.12 21.48
CA VAL A 49 6.78 0.68 21.59
C VAL A 49 6.05 0.23 20.33
N ASP A 50 6.59 -0.78 19.66
CA ASP A 50 6.04 -1.33 18.42
C ASP A 50 4.81 -2.18 18.71
N MET A 51 3.65 -1.73 18.24
CA MET A 51 2.35 -2.42 18.33
C MET A 51 1.98 -3.15 17.04
N GLY A 52 2.94 -3.32 16.12
CA GLY A 52 2.75 -4.03 14.86
C GLY A 52 2.43 -3.11 13.67
N LEU A 53 1.85 -3.68 12.63
CA LEU A 53 1.47 -2.94 11.42
C LEU A 53 0.30 -2.01 11.72
N ASP A 54 0.34 -0.83 11.10
CA ASP A 54 -0.75 0.14 11.16
C ASP A 54 -2.02 -0.40 10.50
N ASP A 55 -3.18 0.12 10.90
CA ASP A 55 -4.49 -0.45 10.53
C ASP A 55 -4.73 -0.38 9.00
N GLY A 56 -4.11 0.58 8.31
CA GLY A 56 -4.12 0.73 6.84
C GLY A 56 -2.80 0.34 6.17
N ALA A 57 -1.89 -0.36 6.85
CA ALA A 57 -0.57 -0.68 6.31
C ALA A 57 -0.60 -1.65 5.11
N LEU A 58 -1.75 -2.28 4.86
CA LEU A 58 -1.97 -3.20 3.74
C LEU A 58 -2.89 -2.60 2.66
N ASP A 59 -3.34 -1.36 2.83
CA ASP A 59 -4.22 -0.71 1.87
C ASP A 59 -3.44 -0.37 0.61
N THR A 60 -3.97 -0.82 -0.53
CA THR A 60 -3.39 -0.59 -1.86
C THR A 60 -4.47 0.02 -2.73
N GLU A 61 -4.19 1.16 -3.34
CA GLU A 61 -5.14 1.82 -4.25
C GLU A 61 -4.60 1.77 -5.67
N PHE A 62 -5.47 1.57 -6.64
CA PHE A 62 -5.12 1.65 -8.05
C PHE A 62 -6.25 2.31 -8.82
N SER A 63 -5.89 3.14 -9.79
CA SER A 63 -6.83 3.82 -10.69
C SER A 63 -6.76 3.20 -12.07
N ILE A 64 -7.93 3.05 -12.70
CA ILE A 64 -8.10 2.42 -14.01
C ILE A 64 -8.89 3.35 -14.90
N GLY A 65 -8.41 3.54 -16.12
CA GLY A 65 -9.10 4.29 -17.16
C GLY A 65 -10.25 3.46 -17.73
N GLY A 66 -11.48 3.90 -17.52
CA GLY A 66 -12.69 3.24 -18.02
C GLY A 66 -13.42 2.39 -16.97
N MET A 67 -14.41 1.62 -17.42
CA MET A 67 -15.26 0.81 -16.56
C MET A 67 -14.97 -0.68 -16.76
N GLU A 68 -14.15 -1.26 -15.88
CA GLU A 68 -13.79 -2.68 -15.93
C GLU A 68 -14.78 -3.56 -15.15
N SER A 69 -15.51 -4.41 -15.88
CA SER A 69 -16.59 -5.25 -15.30
C SER A 69 -16.10 -6.29 -14.28
N LEU A 70 -14.82 -6.67 -14.35
CA LEU A 70 -14.23 -7.70 -13.51
C LEU A 70 -14.05 -7.25 -12.05
N ILE A 71 -13.77 -5.95 -11.85
CA ILE A 71 -13.64 -5.35 -10.52
C ILE A 71 -14.97 -5.41 -9.77
N PHE A 72 -16.06 -5.03 -10.44
CA PHE A 72 -17.40 -5.09 -9.86
C PHE A 72 -17.83 -6.52 -9.50
N LYS A 73 -17.34 -7.52 -10.25
CA LYS A 73 -17.59 -8.94 -9.92
C LYS A 73 -16.76 -9.44 -8.75
N GLN A 74 -15.62 -8.82 -8.46
CA GLN A 74 -14.75 -9.18 -7.34
C GLN A 74 -15.13 -8.43 -6.05
N LEU A 75 -15.78 -7.27 -6.18
CA LEU A 75 -16.29 -6.52 -5.05
C LEU A 75 -17.29 -7.37 -4.24
N GLY A 76 -16.89 -7.76 -3.03
CA GLY A 76 -17.75 -8.50 -2.10
C GLY A 76 -17.94 -9.99 -2.42
N LYS A 77 -17.18 -10.57 -3.35
CA LYS A 77 -17.11 -12.03 -3.47
C LYS A 77 -16.49 -12.60 -2.19
N ARG A 78 -17.24 -13.49 -1.52
CA ARG A 78 -16.76 -14.35 -0.43
C ARG A 78 -16.06 -15.57 -0.98
#